data_AF-A0A3B4ZQE1-F1
#
_entry.id   AF-A0A3B4ZQE1-F1
#
_cell.length_a   1.000
_cell.length_b   1.000
_cell.length_c   1.000
_cell.angle_alpha   90.00
_cell.angle_beta   90.00
_cell.angle_gamma   90.00
#
_symmetry.space_group_name_H-M   'P 1'
#
loop_
_entity.id
_entity.type
_entity.pdbx_description
1 polymer ?
#
loop_
_entity_poly.entity_id
_entity_poly.type
_entity_poly.pdbx_seq_one_letter_code
_entity_poly.pdbx_strand_id
1 'polypeptide(L)'
;AEGDSSLRYQDLCYKWEAIDQDNRVKYTLKLCESSPSTDCGSEAAVCALNLTSHTIQSVDMSLQRLSGTVLDYNSTRKCPESNNSIQTSISFQCGKTMGTPEFVAVSQCVHYFEWKTYTACKKDKFKPHKEVPCYVFDSDGKKHDLNPLIKVNDGYLVDDGDDNIDFYINICRSL
;
A
#
# COMPACT_ATOMS: atom_id res chain seq x y z
N ALA A 1 -10.27 -16.34 19.37
CA ALA A 1 -9.41 -16.49 18.19
C ALA A 1 -9.03 -15.09 17.73
N GLU A 2 -8.10 -14.47 18.47
CA GLU A 2 -7.55 -13.14 18.20
C GLU A 2 -6.05 -13.34 18.10
N GLY A 3 -5.51 -13.30 16.89
CA GLY A 3 -4.11 -13.59 16.65
C GLY A 3 -3.90 -14.22 15.28
N ASP A 4 -4.17 -13.46 14.20
CA ASP A 4 -3.69 -13.83 12.86
C ASP A 4 -3.74 -12.69 11.82
N SER A 5 -4.28 -11.50 12.15
CA SER A 5 -4.33 -10.38 11.19
C SER A 5 -2.93 -9.83 10.85
N SER A 6 -2.01 -9.86 11.82
CA SER A 6 -0.62 -9.42 11.67
C SER A 6 0.16 -10.28 10.68
N LEU A 7 -0.04 -11.60 10.67
CA LEU A 7 0.74 -12.53 9.85
C LEU A 7 0.40 -12.43 8.35
N ARG A 8 -0.86 -12.15 8.00
CA ARG A 8 -1.33 -12.20 6.60
C ARG A 8 -0.73 -11.13 5.69
N TYR A 9 -0.38 -9.96 6.24
CA TYR A 9 0.12 -8.82 5.46
C TYR A 9 1.56 -8.42 5.84
N GLN A 10 2.32 -9.32 6.48
CA GLN A 10 3.72 -9.06 6.85
C GLN A 10 4.61 -8.66 5.67
N ASP A 11 4.38 -9.26 4.51
CA ASP A 11 5.12 -8.92 3.30
C ASP A 11 4.90 -7.44 2.89
N LEU A 12 3.85 -6.78 3.37
CA LEU A 12 3.52 -5.38 3.07
C LEU A 12 4.08 -4.38 4.11
N CYS A 13 4.97 -4.79 5.01
CA CYS A 13 5.56 -3.93 6.04
C CYS A 13 6.55 -2.88 5.48
N TYR A 14 6.10 -2.03 4.56
CA TYR A 14 6.79 -0.86 4.03
C TYR A 14 5.98 0.42 4.31
N LYS A 15 6.57 1.57 4.01
CA LYS A 15 5.82 2.82 3.86
C LYS A 15 5.27 2.86 2.42
N TRP A 16 3.98 3.09 2.31
CA TRP A 16 3.25 3.18 1.05
C TRP A 16 2.72 4.60 0.86
N GLU A 17 2.50 4.99 -0.39
CA GLU A 17 1.95 6.27 -0.77
C GLU A 17 0.77 6.05 -1.72
N ALA A 18 -0.24 6.91 -1.60
CA ALA A 18 -1.34 7.02 -2.56
C ALA A 18 -1.68 8.51 -2.72
N ILE A 19 -2.24 8.91 -3.85
CA ILE A 19 -2.59 10.31 -4.12
C ILE A 19 -4.03 10.38 -4.64
N ASP A 20 -4.84 11.22 -3.99
CA ASP A 20 -6.07 11.75 -4.56
C ASP A 20 -5.69 12.99 -5.40
N GLN A 21 -5.66 12.83 -6.72
CA GLN A 21 -5.26 13.90 -7.63
C GLN A 21 -6.30 15.01 -7.71
N ASP A 22 -7.59 14.67 -7.56
CA ASP A 22 -8.70 15.61 -7.71
C ASP A 22 -8.71 16.60 -6.54
N ASN A 23 -8.57 16.10 -5.31
CA ASN A 23 -8.54 16.93 -4.10
C ASN A 23 -7.13 17.31 -3.64
N ARG A 24 -6.09 16.91 -4.40
CA ARG A 24 -4.66 17.15 -4.11
C ARG A 24 -4.27 16.68 -2.71
N VAL A 25 -4.67 15.47 -2.34
CA VAL A 25 -4.35 14.87 -1.04
C VAL A 25 -3.32 13.77 -1.23
N LYS A 26 -2.16 13.90 -0.58
CA LYS A 26 -1.16 12.84 -0.47
C LYS A 26 -1.45 11.99 0.76
N TYR A 27 -1.47 10.69 0.58
CA TYR A 27 -1.57 9.71 1.65
C TYR A 27 -0.24 9.00 1.84
N THR A 28 0.16 8.83 3.09
CA THR A 28 1.19 7.85 3.45
C THR A 28 0.61 6.81 4.40
N LEU A 29 0.82 5.54 4.07
CA LEU A 29 0.23 4.40 4.76
C LEU A 29 1.31 3.44 5.23
N LYS A 30 1.06 2.76 6.35
CA LYS A 30 1.82 1.60 6.78
C LYS A 30 0.91 0.62 7.51
N LEU A 31 1.20 -0.67 7.35
CA LEU A 31 0.40 -1.74 7.96
C LEU A 31 1.03 -2.32 9.23
N CYS A 32 2.33 -2.07 9.44
CA CYS A 32 3.10 -2.65 10.53
C CYS A 32 3.79 -1.57 11.35
N GLU A 33 3.96 -1.83 12.65
CA GLU A 33 4.72 -0.94 13.54
C GLU A 33 6.19 -0.84 13.11
N SER A 34 6.76 -1.95 12.60
CA SER A 34 8.13 -2.04 12.10
C SER A 34 8.40 -1.29 10.80
N SER A 35 7.36 -0.83 10.10
CA SER A 35 7.50 -0.07 8.86
C SER A 35 7.99 1.35 9.12
N PRO A 36 8.69 1.98 8.14
CA PRO A 36 9.07 3.39 8.24
C PRO A 36 7.88 4.29 8.55
N SER A 37 8.13 5.38 9.27
CA SER A 37 7.10 6.32 9.70
C SER A 37 6.36 6.96 8.53
N THR A 38 5.06 7.18 8.72
CA THR A 38 4.26 8.04 7.83
C THR A 38 4.68 9.50 8.00
N ASP A 39 4.16 10.37 7.14
CA ASP A 39 4.41 11.81 7.24
C ASP A 39 3.79 12.43 8.51
N CYS A 40 2.88 11.71 9.19
CA CYS A 40 2.26 12.09 10.46
C CYS A 40 2.98 11.50 11.68
N GLY A 41 4.04 10.69 11.47
CA GLY A 41 4.81 10.05 12.54
C GLY A 41 4.70 8.52 12.58
N SER A 42 5.27 7.94 13.64
CA SER A 42 5.42 6.49 13.80
C SER A 42 4.16 5.79 14.32
N GLU A 43 3.22 6.50 14.95
CA GLU A 43 1.99 5.88 15.50
C GLU A 43 0.84 5.87 14.50
N ALA A 44 0.90 6.73 13.49
CA ALA A 44 -0.10 6.82 12.43
C ALA A 44 0.05 5.63 11.46
N ALA A 45 -1.05 4.90 11.26
CA ALA A 45 -1.16 3.91 10.19
C ALA A 45 -1.43 4.60 8.85
N VAL A 46 -2.24 5.66 8.86
CA VAL A 46 -2.58 6.43 7.66
C VAL A 46 -2.48 7.91 7.97
N CYS A 47 -1.77 8.62 7.12
CA CYS A 47 -1.61 10.06 7.16
C CYS A 47 -2.13 10.65 5.85
N ALA A 48 -3.02 11.63 5.95
CA ALA A 48 -3.57 12.39 4.83
C ALA A 48 -3.10 13.84 4.92
N LEU A 49 -2.37 14.30 3.91
CA LEU A 49 -1.86 15.65 3.79
C LEU A 49 -2.50 16.32 2.57
N ASN A 50 -3.31 17.36 2.80
CA ASN A 50 -3.78 18.20 1.70
C ASN A 50 -2.63 19.11 1.24
N LEU A 51 -2.23 18.99 -0.02
CA LEU A 51 -1.08 19.71 -0.59
C LEU A 51 -1.37 21.19 -0.86
N THR A 52 -2.63 21.62 -0.79
CA THR A 52 -3.06 23.00 -1.04
C THR A 52 -3.26 23.76 0.27
N SER A 53 -4.02 23.19 1.21
CA SER A 53 -4.31 23.80 2.51
C SER A 53 -3.29 23.46 3.59
N HIS A 54 -2.38 22.52 3.33
CA HIS A 54 -1.44 21.95 4.30
C HIS A 54 -2.11 21.33 5.54
N THR A 55 -3.41 21.01 5.46
CA THR A 55 -4.13 20.34 6.54
C THR A 55 -3.73 18.87 6.62
N ILE A 56 -3.48 18.40 7.84
CA ILE A 56 -3.07 17.01 8.11
C ILE A 56 -4.18 16.30 8.89
N GLN A 57 -4.50 15.09 8.49
CA GLN A 57 -5.36 14.17 9.22
C GLN A 57 -4.64 12.82 9.37
N SER A 58 -4.77 12.19 10.53
CA SER A 58 -4.13 10.90 10.81
C SER A 58 -5.08 9.92 11.48
N VAL A 59 -4.88 8.64 11.18
CA VAL A 59 -5.52 7.51 11.84
C VAL A 59 -4.44 6.64 12.43
N ASP A 60 -4.54 6.38 13.73
CA ASP A 60 -3.53 5.66 14.51
C ASP A 60 -3.66 4.13 14.30
N MET A 61 -2.56 3.41 14.46
CA MET A 61 -2.51 1.96 14.23
C MET A 61 -3.23 1.11 15.28
N SER A 62 -3.54 1.70 16.44
CA SER A 62 -3.99 0.99 17.65
C SER A 62 -5.37 0.35 17.55
N LEU A 63 -6.28 0.88 16.72
CA LEU A 63 -7.66 0.41 16.61
C LEU A 63 -7.95 -0.26 15.25
N GLN A 64 -7.09 -1.20 14.86
CA GLN A 64 -7.26 -1.97 13.63
C GLN A 64 -8.26 -3.13 13.78
N ARG A 65 -9.07 -3.35 12.74
CA ARG A 65 -10.00 -4.48 12.64
C ARG A 65 -9.90 -5.12 11.25
N LEU A 66 -9.64 -6.41 11.22
CA LEU A 66 -9.65 -7.20 9.98
C LEU A 66 -10.97 -7.97 9.85
N SER A 67 -11.71 -7.74 8.77
CA SER A 67 -12.93 -8.49 8.43
C SER A 67 -12.80 -9.06 7.01
N GLY A 68 -12.51 -10.37 6.91
CA GLY A 68 -12.31 -11.04 5.64
C GLY A 68 -11.09 -10.51 4.87
N THR A 69 -11.32 -9.65 3.88
CA THR A 69 -10.28 -8.98 3.08
C THR A 69 -10.27 -7.47 3.28
N VAL A 70 -11.02 -6.95 4.26
CA VAL A 70 -11.09 -5.52 4.56
C VAL A 70 -10.37 -5.25 5.87
N LEU A 71 -9.42 -4.32 5.84
CA LEU A 71 -8.70 -3.83 7.01
C LEU A 71 -9.16 -2.41 7.33
N ASP A 72 -9.78 -2.24 8.48
CA ASP A 72 -10.27 -0.96 8.96
C ASP A 72 -9.35 -0.43 10.06
N TYR A 73 -8.93 0.82 9.94
CA TYR A 73 -8.30 1.59 11.01
C TYR A 73 -9.30 2.60 11.54
N ASN A 74 -9.56 2.53 12.84
CA ASN A 74 -10.48 3.45 13.51
C ASN A 74 -9.71 4.54 14.26
N SER A 75 -10.31 5.73 14.38
CA SER A 75 -9.81 6.79 15.24
C SER A 75 -10.87 7.21 16.26
N THR A 76 -10.42 7.70 17.40
CA THR A 76 -11.28 8.44 18.34
C THR A 76 -11.42 9.91 17.94
N ARG A 77 -10.61 10.38 16.99
CA ARG A 77 -10.66 11.75 16.47
C ARG A 77 -11.86 11.89 15.54
N LYS A 78 -12.67 12.92 15.80
CA LYS A 78 -13.83 13.27 14.98
C LYS A 78 -13.45 14.19 13.84
N CYS A 79 -14.23 14.13 12.78
CA CYS A 79 -14.16 15.10 11.70
C CYS A 79 -14.61 16.50 12.13
N PRO A 80 -14.10 17.56 11.48
CA PRO A 80 -14.58 18.92 11.72
C PRO A 80 -16.04 19.11 11.30
N GLU A 81 -16.46 18.47 10.21
CA GLU A 81 -17.75 18.71 9.54
C GLU A 81 -18.85 17.74 9.98
N SER A 82 -18.54 16.72 10.78
CA SER A 82 -19.51 15.73 11.22
C SER A 82 -19.13 15.12 12.57
N ASN A 83 -20.10 14.49 13.23
CA ASN A 83 -19.86 13.81 14.49
C ASN A 83 -19.19 12.42 14.32
N ASN A 84 -18.86 12.05 13.07
CA ASN A 84 -18.24 10.78 12.74
C ASN A 84 -16.74 10.80 13.08
N SER A 85 -16.23 9.64 13.45
CA SER A 85 -14.79 9.43 13.59
C SER A 85 -14.10 9.37 12.24
N ILE A 86 -12.87 9.86 12.19
CA ILE A 86 -11.98 9.64 11.04
C ILE A 86 -11.62 8.16 11.01
N GLN A 87 -11.82 7.52 9.86
CA GLN A 87 -11.55 6.10 9.67
C GLN A 87 -10.83 5.88 8.35
N THR A 88 -10.14 4.76 8.22
CA THR A 88 -9.63 4.28 6.93
C THR A 88 -10.05 2.84 6.72
N SER A 89 -10.50 2.51 5.51
CA SER A 89 -10.87 1.16 5.13
C SER A 89 -10.09 0.76 3.87
N ILE A 90 -9.34 -0.33 3.98
CA ILE A 90 -8.51 -0.87 2.89
C ILE A 90 -9.10 -2.20 2.45
N SER A 91 -9.61 -2.24 1.22
CA SER A 91 -10.15 -3.45 0.60
C SER A 91 -9.05 -4.18 -0.18
N PHE A 92 -8.66 -5.35 0.29
CA PHE A 92 -7.67 -6.18 -0.36
C PHE A 92 -8.29 -7.12 -1.41
N GLN A 93 -7.68 -7.16 -2.58
CA GLN A 93 -8.07 -8.05 -3.68
C GLN A 93 -6.87 -8.89 -4.12
N CYS A 94 -7.12 -10.12 -4.55
CA CYS A 94 -6.03 -11.00 -5.04
C CYS A 94 -5.39 -10.41 -6.30
N GLY A 95 -4.08 -10.14 -6.20
CA GLY A 95 -3.21 -9.67 -7.28
C GLY A 95 -2.04 -10.62 -7.54
N LYS A 96 -1.28 -10.38 -8.62
CA LYS A 96 -0.11 -11.20 -8.97
C LYS A 96 1.21 -10.68 -8.37
N THR A 97 1.24 -9.41 -7.99
CA THR A 97 2.39 -8.68 -7.46
C THR A 97 2.05 -8.16 -6.05
N MET A 98 3.00 -7.52 -5.38
CA MET A 98 2.78 -6.84 -4.11
C MET A 98 1.81 -5.67 -4.29
N GLY A 99 1.79 -5.08 -5.49
CA GLY A 99 0.86 -4.04 -5.90
C GLY A 99 1.08 -2.75 -5.14
N THR A 100 0.04 -1.91 -5.12
CA THR A 100 0.04 -0.61 -4.44
C THR A 100 -1.37 -0.30 -3.91
N PRO A 101 -1.49 0.47 -2.82
CA PRO A 101 -2.77 1.00 -2.39
C PRO A 101 -3.21 2.11 -3.35
N GLU A 102 -4.44 2.02 -3.85
CA GLU A 102 -5.08 3.04 -4.68
C GLU A 102 -6.17 3.74 -3.88
N PHE A 103 -6.19 5.06 -3.89
CA PHE A 103 -7.26 5.84 -3.29
C PHE A 103 -8.55 5.67 -4.11
N VAL A 104 -9.68 5.47 -3.43
CA VAL A 104 -10.98 5.28 -4.07
C VAL A 104 -11.90 6.47 -3.84
N ALA A 105 -12.13 6.82 -2.58
CA ALA A 105 -13.04 7.90 -2.20
C ALA A 105 -12.88 8.28 -0.72
N VAL A 106 -13.42 9.45 -0.37
CA VAL A 106 -13.77 9.79 1.02
C VAL A 106 -15.29 9.90 1.12
N SER A 107 -15.88 9.21 2.09
CA SER A 107 -17.31 9.35 2.40
C SER A 107 -17.53 9.26 3.89
N GLN A 108 -18.34 10.18 4.44
CA GLN A 108 -18.69 10.19 5.87
C GLN A 108 -17.47 10.11 6.82
N CYS A 109 -16.33 10.70 6.42
CA CYS A 109 -15.05 10.66 7.14
C CYS A 109 -14.30 9.32 7.14
N VAL A 110 -14.68 8.42 6.25
CA VAL A 110 -13.96 7.19 5.97
C VAL A 110 -13.18 7.36 4.67
N HIS A 111 -11.87 7.15 4.74
CA HIS A 111 -10.99 7.09 3.57
C HIS A 111 -10.93 5.66 3.05
N TYR A 112 -11.35 5.46 1.80
CA TYR A 112 -11.41 4.14 1.18
C TYR A 112 -10.24 3.94 0.22
N PHE A 113 -9.58 2.78 0.36
CA PHE A 113 -8.51 2.33 -0.51
C PHE A 113 -8.81 0.94 -1.06
N GLU A 114 -8.33 0.68 -2.26
CA GLU A 114 -8.26 -0.66 -2.83
C GLU A 114 -6.82 -1.07 -3.02
N TRP A 115 -6.51 -2.33 -2.71
CA TRP A 115 -5.16 -2.85 -2.85
C TRP A 115 -5.18 -4.25 -3.46
N LYS A 116 -4.75 -4.35 -4.71
CA LYS A 116 -4.57 -5.62 -5.41
C LYS A 116 -3.18 -6.18 -5.11
N THR A 117 -3.11 -7.27 -4.37
CA THR A 117 -1.83 -7.82 -3.88
C THR A 117 -1.87 -9.35 -3.79
N TYR A 118 -0.73 -10.02 -3.96
CA TYR A 118 -0.64 -11.48 -3.83
C TYR A 118 -0.95 -11.96 -2.41
N THR A 119 -0.75 -11.12 -1.39
CA THR A 119 -1.04 -11.46 0.03
C THR A 119 -2.52 -11.69 0.30
N ALA A 120 -3.39 -11.17 -0.56
CA ALA A 120 -4.83 -11.41 -0.50
C ALA A 120 -5.25 -12.72 -1.19
N CYS A 121 -4.36 -13.34 -1.97
CA CYS A 121 -4.64 -14.60 -2.66
C CYS A 121 -4.58 -15.81 -1.73
N LYS A 122 -5.40 -16.83 -2.03
CA LYS A 122 -5.38 -18.08 -1.27
C LYS A 122 -4.18 -18.94 -1.68
N LYS A 123 -3.65 -19.73 -0.72
CA LYS A 123 -2.60 -20.72 -0.92
C LYS A 123 -1.29 -20.16 -1.50
N ASP A 124 -0.96 -18.91 -1.18
CA ASP A 124 0.30 -18.26 -1.59
C ASP A 124 0.60 -18.34 -3.08
N LYS A 125 -0.45 -18.41 -3.92
CA LYS A 125 -0.36 -18.77 -5.34
C LYS A 125 0.63 -17.93 -6.15
N PHE A 126 0.82 -16.66 -5.78
CA PHE A 126 1.71 -15.73 -6.46
C PHE A 126 2.81 -15.17 -5.55
N LYS A 127 2.96 -15.72 -4.34
CA LYS A 127 3.94 -15.23 -3.35
C LYS A 127 5.37 -15.53 -3.83
N PRO A 128 6.22 -14.51 -4.03
CA PRO A 128 7.62 -14.70 -4.36
C PRO A 128 8.44 -14.99 -3.11
N HIS A 129 9.72 -15.37 -3.29
CA HIS A 129 10.67 -15.40 -2.17
C HIS A 129 10.90 -14.00 -1.59
N LYS A 130 11.00 -12.99 -2.46
CA LYS A 130 11.06 -11.58 -2.05
C LYS A 130 10.49 -10.68 -3.14
N GLU A 131 9.73 -9.67 -2.74
CA GLU A 131 9.29 -8.56 -3.60
C GLU A 131 9.32 -7.26 -2.79
N VAL A 132 9.57 -6.15 -3.46
CA VAL A 132 9.65 -4.80 -2.86
C VAL A 132 8.67 -3.85 -3.55
N PRO A 133 8.26 -2.74 -2.91
CA PRO A 133 7.44 -1.72 -3.56
C PRO A 133 8.05 -1.28 -4.91
N CYS A 134 7.23 -1.31 -5.96
CA CYS A 134 7.70 -1.15 -7.35
C CYS A 134 7.07 0.06 -8.06
N TYR A 135 6.95 1.17 -7.34
CA TYR A 135 6.37 2.40 -7.84
C TYR A 135 6.93 3.60 -7.08
N VAL A 136 6.83 4.77 -7.70
CA VAL A 136 7.14 6.07 -7.08
C VAL A 136 6.16 7.12 -7.58
N PHE A 137 6.01 8.21 -6.82
CA PHE A 137 5.40 9.45 -7.30
C PHE A 137 6.50 10.46 -7.61
N ASP A 138 6.39 11.16 -8.74
CA ASP A 138 7.28 12.28 -9.05
C ASP A 138 6.85 13.57 -8.32
N SER A 139 7.59 14.66 -8.55
CA SER A 139 7.32 15.97 -7.96
C SER A 139 5.95 16.55 -8.35
N ASP A 140 5.39 16.13 -9.48
CA ASP A 140 4.09 16.58 -9.97
C ASP A 140 2.94 15.72 -9.43
N GLY A 141 3.25 14.69 -8.62
CA GLY A 141 2.27 13.75 -8.07
C GLY A 141 1.80 12.71 -9.10
N LYS A 142 2.54 12.52 -10.19
CA LYS A 142 2.26 11.48 -11.17
C LYS A 142 2.90 10.17 -10.72
N LYS A 143 2.12 9.09 -10.81
CA LYS A 143 2.56 7.74 -10.46
C LYS A 143 3.38 7.14 -11.60
N HIS A 144 4.57 6.65 -11.26
CA HIS A 144 5.40 5.79 -12.11
C HIS A 144 5.37 4.38 -11.53
N ASP A 145 4.64 3.49 -12.18
CA ASP A 145 4.34 2.15 -11.68
C ASP A 145 4.97 1.09 -12.59
N LEU A 146 5.91 0.32 -12.04
CA LEU A 146 6.61 -0.75 -12.74
C LEU A 146 6.02 -2.14 -12.46
N ASN A 147 4.94 -2.25 -11.67
CA ASN A 147 4.24 -3.53 -11.43
C ASN A 147 3.89 -4.29 -12.73
N PRO A 148 3.48 -3.65 -13.85
CA PRO A 148 3.21 -4.37 -15.09
C PRO A 148 4.41 -5.07 -15.72
N LEU A 149 5.63 -4.65 -15.39
CA LEU A 149 6.88 -5.26 -15.87
C LEU A 149 7.36 -6.41 -14.96
N ILE A 150 6.61 -6.75 -13.93
CA ILE A 150 6.97 -7.83 -13.03
C ILE A 150 6.61 -9.17 -13.68
N LYS A 151 7.61 -10.04 -13.87
CA LYS A 151 7.37 -11.42 -14.33
C LYS A 151 7.08 -12.33 -13.14
N VAL A 152 5.89 -12.93 -13.14
CA VAL A 152 5.49 -13.88 -12.09
C VAL A 152 6.26 -15.19 -12.19
N ASN A 153 6.52 -15.61 -13.43
CA ASN A 153 7.33 -16.76 -13.78
C ASN A 153 8.42 -16.26 -14.73
N ASP A 154 9.64 -16.77 -14.59
CA ASP A 154 10.78 -16.50 -15.48
C ASP A 154 11.36 -15.07 -15.33
N GLY A 155 12.38 -14.76 -16.14
CA GLY A 155 13.07 -13.48 -16.20
C GLY A 155 13.02 -12.79 -17.56
N TYR A 156 13.69 -11.65 -17.62
CA TYR A 156 14.06 -10.95 -18.82
C TYR A 156 15.53 -11.26 -19.12
N LEU A 157 15.81 -11.82 -20.29
CA LEU A 157 17.17 -11.90 -20.82
C LEU A 157 17.66 -10.48 -21.10
N VAL A 158 18.82 -10.14 -20.55
CA VAL A 158 19.49 -8.87 -20.77
C VAL A 158 20.37 -9.00 -22.01
N ASP A 159 20.24 -8.04 -22.91
CA ASP A 159 21.13 -7.91 -24.06
C ASP A 159 22.41 -7.16 -23.63
N ASP A 160 23.50 -7.90 -23.45
CA ASP A 160 24.81 -7.37 -23.04
C ASP A 160 25.89 -7.51 -24.14
N GLY A 161 25.52 -8.08 -25.30
CA GLY A 161 26.42 -8.32 -26.42
C GLY A 161 27.41 -9.49 -26.24
N ASP A 162 27.31 -10.27 -25.16
CA ASP A 162 28.10 -11.49 -24.96
C ASP A 162 27.24 -12.75 -25.21
N ASP A 163 27.50 -13.45 -26.32
CA ASP A 163 26.76 -14.67 -26.68
C ASP A 163 27.14 -15.90 -25.82
N ASN A 164 28.10 -15.77 -24.88
CA ASN A 164 28.56 -16.90 -24.07
C ASN A 164 27.80 -17.06 -22.75
N ILE A 165 27.11 -16.02 -22.27
CA ILE A 165 26.45 -16.01 -20.96
C ILE A 165 25.07 -15.37 -21.07
N ASP A 166 24.04 -16.14 -20.75
CA ASP A 166 22.70 -15.59 -20.60
C ASP A 166 22.54 -14.94 -19.21
N PHE A 167 22.30 -13.63 -19.17
CA PHE A 167 22.00 -12.91 -17.92
C PHE A 167 20.51 -12.59 -17.80
N TYR A 168 19.87 -13.10 -16.75
CA TYR A 168 18.44 -12.90 -16.51
C TYR A 168 18.18 -11.97 -15.33
N ILE A 169 17.22 -11.06 -15.49
CA ILE A 169 16.72 -10.19 -14.42
C ILE A 169 15.21 -10.32 -14.24
N ASN A 170 14.72 -9.92 -13.08
CA ASN A 170 13.31 -9.60 -12.87
C ASN A 170 13.20 -8.20 -12.27
N ILE A 171 12.00 -7.63 -12.29
CA ILE A 171 11.74 -6.27 -11.80
C ILE A 171 11.14 -6.36 -10.40
N CYS A 172 11.78 -5.72 -9.42
CA CYS A 172 11.34 -5.59 -8.03
C CYS A 172 11.03 -6.88 -7.24
N ARG A 173 11.20 -8.06 -7.82
CA ARG A 173 11.00 -9.37 -7.16
C ARG A 173 12.10 -10.35 -7.52
N SER A 174 12.21 -11.41 -6.73
CA SER A 174 13.06 -12.56 -7.07
C SER A 174 12.57 -13.26 -8.33
N LEU A 175 13.51 -13.78 -9.13
CA LEU A 175 13.25 -14.79 -10.15
C LEU A 175 12.65 -16.06 -9.54
#